data_AF-A0A3B0S7E9-F1
#
_entry.id   AF-A0A3B0S7E9-F1
#
_cell.length_a   1.000
_cell.length_b   1.000
_cell.length_c   1.000
_cell.angle_alpha   90.00
_cell.angle_beta   90.00
_cell.angle_gamma   90.00
#
_symmetry.space_group_name_H-M   'P 1'
#
loop_
_entity.id
_entity.type
_entity.pdbx_description
1 polymer ?
#
loop_
_entity_poly.entity_id
_entity_poly.type
_entity_poly.pdbx_seq_one_letter_code
_entity_poly.pdbx_strand_id
1 'polypeptide(L)'
;RAALGRIAGDTHKIKLTEGDYVLFSSKQIPGNEIAIGRIQNQLAEKGIIMITERQEHIHVSGHPGRPELAEMYKWIRPEILVPVHGEIRHMKEQARFGKEQGISKPIFQQNGDVVRLAPDGPKILRQERTGRLVVDGDVILAADGKTLNERRKISYNGVISIAIGLDKNGKISGEPILSLHGVPLDEDEEDFLNEVCDSIGKKFPKAVGDITKFSENIRLLVRRTATEWTGKKPVVSVLIVES
;
A
#
# COMPACT_ATOMS: atom_id res chain seq x y z
N ARG A 1 15.38 -12.64 -4.64
CA ARG A 1 15.80 -12.34 -3.24
C ARG A 1 17.30 -12.04 -3.23
N ALA A 2 17.75 -11.09 -2.41
CA ALA A 2 19.16 -10.67 -2.33
C ALA A 2 20.06 -11.77 -1.74
N ALA A 3 21.36 -11.70 -2.01
CA ALA A 3 22.35 -12.71 -1.61
C ALA A 3 22.45 -12.91 -0.09
N LEU A 4 22.57 -11.82 0.69
CA LEU A 4 22.72 -11.89 2.15
C LEU A 4 21.54 -12.60 2.83
N GLY A 5 20.30 -12.33 2.40
CA GLY A 5 19.13 -13.01 2.94
C GLY A 5 19.12 -14.51 2.63
N ARG A 6 19.68 -14.95 1.50
CA ARG A 6 19.84 -16.38 1.20
C ARG A 6 20.95 -17.01 2.03
N ILE A 7 22.04 -16.28 2.29
CA ILE A 7 23.15 -16.73 3.14
C ILE A 7 22.66 -16.90 4.59
N ALA A 8 21.98 -15.90 5.13
CA ALA A 8 21.39 -15.96 6.46
C ALA A 8 20.39 -17.11 6.61
N GLY A 9 19.62 -17.41 5.56
CA GLY A 9 18.67 -18.53 5.52
C GLY A 9 19.19 -19.86 4.93
N ASP A 10 20.50 -20.07 4.80
CA ASP A 10 21.14 -21.32 4.28
C ASP A 10 20.67 -21.81 2.91
N THR A 11 20.09 -20.93 2.10
CA THR A 11 19.66 -21.23 0.71
C THR A 11 20.67 -20.72 -0.32
N HIS A 12 21.83 -20.24 0.13
CA HIS A 12 22.95 -19.82 -0.70
C HIS A 12 24.04 -20.89 -0.73
N LYS A 13 24.84 -20.90 -1.81
CA LYS A 13 26.04 -21.75 -1.90
C LYS A 13 27.14 -21.37 -0.89
N ILE A 14 27.09 -20.14 -0.39
CA ILE A 14 28.02 -19.61 0.62
C ILE A 14 27.33 -19.77 1.97
N LYS A 15 28.07 -20.34 2.93
CA LYS A 15 27.65 -20.48 4.31
C LYS A 15 28.57 -19.66 5.19
N LEU A 16 28.01 -19.08 6.24
CA LEU A 16 28.75 -18.40 7.30
C LEU A 16 28.89 -19.35 8.47
N THR A 17 29.99 -19.23 9.19
CA THR A 17 30.30 -19.99 10.39
C THR A 17 30.57 -19.05 11.56
N GLU A 18 30.46 -19.57 12.78
CA GLU A 18 30.75 -18.81 13.99
C GLU A 18 32.13 -18.14 13.90
N GLY A 19 32.21 -16.86 14.27
CA GLY A 19 33.41 -16.04 14.13
C GLY A 19 33.49 -15.22 12.83
N ASP A 20 32.63 -15.47 11.84
CA ASP A 20 32.52 -14.59 10.68
C ASP A 20 31.89 -13.24 11.06
N TYR A 21 32.27 -12.20 10.30
CA TYR A 21 31.77 -10.85 10.45
C TYR A 21 30.93 -10.43 9.25
N VAL A 22 29.77 -9.84 9.52
CA VAL A 22 28.90 -9.24 8.50
C VAL A 22 28.77 -7.75 8.75
N LEU A 23 29.24 -6.96 7.79
CA LEU A 23 29.18 -5.49 7.83
C LEU A 23 27.94 -5.00 7.07
N PHE A 24 27.05 -4.31 7.77
CA PHE A 24 25.93 -3.58 7.19
C PHE A 24 26.36 -2.15 6.86
N SER A 25 27.14 -1.99 5.78
CA SER A 25 27.63 -0.68 5.28
C SER A 25 26.55 0.11 4.51
N SER A 26 25.33 0.11 5.05
CA SER A 26 24.19 0.81 4.44
C SER A 26 23.21 1.24 5.52
N LYS A 27 22.66 2.44 5.36
CA LYS A 27 21.53 2.89 6.16
C LYS A 27 20.28 2.06 5.87
N GLN A 28 19.53 1.75 6.92
CA GLN A 28 18.21 1.15 6.75
C GLN A 28 17.29 2.16 6.05
N ILE A 29 16.84 1.80 4.85
CA ILE A 29 15.85 2.58 4.11
C ILE A 29 14.49 2.43 4.83
N PRO A 30 13.78 3.53 5.13
CA PRO A 30 12.48 3.46 5.77
C PRO A 30 11.52 2.49 5.06
N GLY A 31 10.92 1.59 5.82
CA GLY A 31 10.03 0.52 5.33
C GLY A 31 10.68 -0.85 5.18
N ASN A 32 12.00 -0.97 5.32
CA ASN A 32 12.73 -2.25 5.24
C ASN A 32 13.20 -2.79 6.60
N GLU A 33 12.88 -2.12 7.70
CA GLU A 33 13.41 -2.40 9.05
C GLU A 33 13.10 -3.84 9.47
N ILE A 34 11.87 -4.31 9.26
CA ILE A 34 11.43 -5.67 9.62
C ILE A 34 12.19 -6.71 8.81
N ALA A 35 12.35 -6.49 7.50
CA ALA A 35 13.03 -7.44 6.62
C ALA A 35 14.52 -7.56 6.98
N ILE A 36 15.17 -6.43 7.26
CA ILE A 36 16.58 -6.40 7.69
C ILE A 36 16.71 -7.04 9.07
N GLY A 37 15.82 -6.74 10.01
CA GLY A 37 15.83 -7.31 11.36
C GLY A 37 15.71 -8.84 11.36
N ARG A 38 14.88 -9.41 10.46
CA ARG A 38 14.81 -10.88 10.29
C ARG A 38 16.14 -11.49 9.86
N ILE A 39 16.83 -10.85 8.91
CA ILE A 39 18.16 -11.30 8.47
C ILE A 39 19.17 -11.22 9.62
N GLN A 40 19.16 -10.12 10.37
CA GLN A 40 20.04 -9.93 11.52
C GLN A 40 19.79 -10.98 12.61
N ASN A 41 18.53 -11.31 12.90
CA ASN A 41 18.21 -12.37 13.87
C ASN A 41 18.70 -13.74 13.42
N GLN A 42 18.54 -14.09 12.14
CA GLN A 42 19.05 -15.36 11.59
C GLN A 42 20.58 -15.45 11.64
N LEU A 43 21.28 -14.33 11.43
CA LEU A 43 22.73 -14.27 11.56
C LEU A 43 23.16 -14.36 13.03
N ALA A 44 22.45 -13.67 13.93
CA ALA A 44 22.72 -13.72 15.37
C ALA A 44 22.54 -15.13 15.96
N GLU A 45 21.50 -15.85 15.53
CA GLU A 45 21.25 -17.24 15.92
C GLU A 45 22.42 -18.17 15.57
N LYS A 46 23.21 -17.82 14.54
CA LYS A 46 24.39 -18.56 14.09
C LYS A 46 25.71 -18.09 14.73
N GLY A 47 25.64 -17.19 15.71
CA GLY A 47 26.83 -16.62 16.34
C GLY A 47 27.65 -15.71 15.41
N ILE A 48 27.05 -15.19 14.33
CA ILE A 48 27.73 -14.29 13.39
C ILE A 48 27.79 -12.90 14.00
N ILE A 49 28.98 -12.29 13.98
CA ILE A 49 29.19 -10.94 14.51
C ILE A 49 28.74 -9.93 13.46
N MET A 50 27.87 -9.01 13.85
CA MET A 50 27.33 -7.99 12.96
C MET A 50 27.84 -6.61 13.36
N ILE A 51 28.29 -5.84 12.37
CA ILE A 51 28.69 -4.44 12.53
C ILE A 51 27.72 -3.59 11.71
N THR A 52 27.10 -2.60 12.34
CA THR A 52 26.14 -1.69 11.73
C THR A 52 26.63 -0.24 11.79
N GLU A 53 26.02 0.63 10.98
CA GLU A 53 26.30 2.09 11.00
C GLU A 53 26.06 2.75 12.36
N ARG A 54 25.31 2.10 13.28
CA ARG A 54 25.07 2.61 14.63
C ARG A 54 26.26 2.34 15.57
N GLN A 55 27.05 1.33 15.26
CA GLN A 55 28.21 0.92 16.05
C GLN A 55 29.48 1.55 15.53
N GLU A 56 29.63 1.62 14.20
CA GLU A 56 30.85 2.09 13.54
C GLU A 56 30.53 3.07 12.42
N HIS A 57 31.49 3.96 12.11
CA HIS A 57 31.40 4.93 11.01
C HIS A 57 31.61 4.27 9.63
N ILE A 58 30.81 3.25 9.31
CA ILE A 58 30.92 2.45 8.09
C ILE A 58 29.95 2.89 6.98
N HIS A 59 29.19 3.95 7.20
CA HIS A 59 28.25 4.49 6.22
C HIS A 59 28.13 6.01 6.35
N VAL A 60 28.01 6.68 5.21
CA VAL A 60 27.69 8.11 5.12
C VAL A 60 26.54 8.29 4.14
N SER A 61 25.71 9.31 4.38
CA SER A 61 24.66 9.69 3.45
C SER A 61 25.26 10.12 2.11
N GLY A 62 24.67 9.67 1.00
CA GLY A 62 24.98 10.21 -0.33
C GLY A 62 24.31 11.57 -0.61
N HIS A 63 23.48 12.07 0.32
CA HIS A 63 22.76 13.35 0.19
C HIS A 63 23.31 14.41 1.16
N PRO A 64 23.43 15.68 0.73
CA PRO A 64 23.99 16.77 1.53
C PRO A 64 23.11 17.10 2.73
N GLY A 65 23.74 17.39 3.87
CA GLY A 65 23.11 17.97 5.04
C GLY A 65 22.96 19.49 4.92
N ARG A 66 22.52 20.13 6.01
CA ARG A 66 22.42 21.59 6.08
C ARG A 66 23.76 22.31 5.88
N PRO A 67 24.89 21.88 6.48
CA PRO A 67 26.18 22.55 6.26
C PRO A 67 26.59 22.58 4.80
N GLU A 68 26.48 21.45 4.09
CA GLU A 68 26.83 21.31 2.69
C GLU A 68 25.87 22.12 1.79
N LEU A 69 24.57 22.13 2.10
CA LEU A 69 23.61 22.98 1.40
C LEU A 69 23.91 24.48 1.59
N ALA A 70 24.27 24.91 2.80
CA ALA A 70 24.63 26.31 3.08
C ALA A 70 25.90 26.71 2.31
N GLU A 71 26.90 25.85 2.25
CA GLU A 71 28.11 26.07 1.48
C GLU A 71 27.80 26.19 -0.02
N MET A 72 26.96 25.29 -0.55
CA MET A 72 26.48 25.37 -1.93
C MET A 72 25.76 26.69 -2.22
N TYR A 73 24.88 27.16 -1.33
CA TYR A 73 24.18 28.43 -1.50
C TYR A 73 25.14 29.63 -1.51
N LYS A 74 26.21 29.61 -0.71
CA LYS A 74 27.25 30.66 -0.72
C LYS A 74 28.00 30.72 -2.04
N TRP A 75 28.24 29.56 -2.67
CA TRP A 75 28.93 29.48 -3.96
C TRP A 75 28.05 29.97 -5.11
N ILE A 76 26.82 29.46 -5.22
CA ILE A 76 25.97 29.71 -6.39
C ILE A 76 25.12 30.98 -6.26
N ARG A 77 24.96 31.50 -5.02
CA ARG A 77 24.24 32.74 -4.69
C ARG A 77 22.88 32.85 -5.41
N PRO A 78 21.98 31.89 -5.22
CA PRO A 78 20.78 31.81 -6.03
C PRO A 78 19.78 32.90 -5.64
N GLU A 79 19.12 33.52 -6.63
CA GLU A 79 18.01 34.45 -6.36
C GLU A 79 16.73 33.71 -5.97
N ILE A 80 16.49 32.57 -6.63
CA ILE A 80 15.30 31.72 -6.49
C ILE A 80 15.76 30.32 -6.07
N LEU A 81 15.09 29.75 -5.07
CA LEU A 81 15.29 28.36 -4.64
C LEU A 81 14.03 27.54 -4.94
N VAL A 82 14.19 26.47 -5.72
CA VAL A 82 13.14 25.48 -6.00
C VAL A 82 13.62 24.13 -5.44
N PRO A 83 13.21 23.73 -4.21
CA PRO A 83 13.62 22.46 -3.61
C PRO A 83 13.08 21.27 -4.38
N VAL A 84 13.91 20.25 -4.64
CA VAL A 84 13.52 19.02 -5.33
C VAL A 84 14.06 17.80 -4.56
N HIS A 85 13.74 16.58 -5.03
CA HIS A 85 14.26 15.33 -4.45
C HIS A 85 14.02 15.18 -2.93
N GLY A 86 12.76 15.27 -2.52
CA GLY A 86 12.35 14.90 -1.16
C GLY A 86 10.84 14.84 -1.00
N GLU A 87 10.38 14.21 0.08
CA GLU A 87 8.99 14.37 0.53
C GLU A 87 8.66 15.84 0.85
N ILE A 88 7.36 16.15 0.94
CA ILE A 88 6.85 17.52 1.22
C ILE A 88 7.56 18.17 2.40
N ARG A 89 7.78 17.43 3.50
CA ARG A 89 8.48 17.94 4.68
C ARG A 89 9.91 18.40 4.39
N HIS A 90 10.65 17.65 3.56
CA HIS A 90 12.03 17.97 3.21
C HIS A 90 12.07 19.20 2.29
N MET A 91 11.20 19.25 1.27
CA MET A 91 11.14 20.39 0.34
C MET A 91 10.73 21.68 1.06
N LYS A 92 9.73 21.63 1.94
CA LYS A 92 9.33 22.78 2.76
C LYS A 92 10.45 23.24 3.70
N GLU A 93 11.14 22.31 4.33
CA GLU A 93 12.25 22.62 5.23
C GLU A 93 13.44 23.22 4.46
N GLN A 94 13.75 22.72 3.27
CA GLN A 94 14.79 23.29 2.42
C GLN A 94 14.44 24.70 1.95
N ALA A 95 13.18 24.97 1.58
CA ALA A 95 12.72 26.33 1.25
C ALA A 95 12.89 27.29 2.45
N ARG A 96 12.49 26.86 3.65
CA ARG A 96 12.68 27.62 4.89
C ARG A 96 14.15 27.88 5.16
N PHE A 97 14.98 26.84 5.12
CA PHE A 97 16.42 26.94 5.37
C PHE A 97 17.11 27.85 4.34
N GLY A 98 16.74 27.76 3.06
CA GLY A 98 17.25 28.66 2.02
C GLY A 98 16.94 30.13 2.30
N LYS A 99 15.75 30.43 2.84
CA LYS A 99 15.40 31.77 3.30
C LYS A 99 16.30 32.24 4.45
N GLU A 100 16.56 31.37 5.42
CA GLU A 100 17.49 31.64 6.54
C GLU A 100 18.92 31.88 6.04
N GLN A 101 19.31 31.27 4.91
CA GLN A 101 20.60 31.49 4.24
C GLN A 101 20.61 32.70 3.29
N GLY A 102 19.57 33.54 3.29
CA GLY A 102 19.52 34.81 2.55
C GLY A 102 19.00 34.71 1.11
N ILE A 103 18.44 33.56 0.70
CA ILE A 103 17.82 33.42 -0.62
C ILE A 103 16.48 34.16 -0.63
N SER A 104 16.35 35.14 -1.52
CA SER A 104 15.21 36.07 -1.51
C SER A 104 13.86 35.45 -1.90
N LYS A 105 13.87 34.46 -2.81
CA LYS A 105 12.64 33.92 -3.43
C LYS A 105 12.59 32.38 -3.41
N PRO A 106 12.51 31.71 -2.25
CA PRO A 106 12.24 30.28 -2.21
C PRO A 106 10.78 29.99 -2.56
N ILE A 107 10.52 28.92 -3.31
CA ILE A 107 9.17 28.44 -3.63
C ILE A 107 9.06 26.94 -3.39
N PHE A 108 7.96 26.51 -2.79
CA PHE A 108 7.60 25.10 -2.67
C PHE A 108 6.59 24.73 -3.76
N GLN A 109 6.78 23.55 -4.35
CA GLN A 109 5.97 23.03 -5.43
C GLN A 109 5.74 21.53 -5.27
N GLN A 110 4.69 21.02 -5.91
CA GLN A 110 4.32 19.62 -5.98
C GLN A 110 4.34 19.12 -7.43
N ASN A 111 4.31 17.80 -7.63
CA ASN A 111 4.25 17.22 -8.96
C ASN A 111 3.02 17.73 -9.72
N GLY A 112 3.25 18.44 -10.83
CA GLY A 112 2.21 19.03 -11.66
C GLY A 112 2.10 20.54 -11.55
N ASP A 113 2.65 21.16 -10.51
CA ASP A 113 2.69 22.61 -10.42
C ASP A 113 3.56 23.19 -11.55
N VAL A 114 2.98 24.06 -12.37
CA VAL A 114 3.71 24.83 -13.39
C VAL A 114 4.19 26.13 -12.74
N VAL A 115 5.49 26.19 -12.48
CA VAL A 115 6.12 27.34 -11.84
C VAL A 115 6.75 28.26 -12.89
N ARG A 116 6.23 29.49 -12.99
CA ARG A 116 6.90 30.57 -13.74
C ARG A 116 7.98 31.17 -12.84
N LEU A 117 9.24 31.17 -13.29
CA LEU A 117 10.35 31.78 -12.55
C LEU A 117 10.53 33.28 -12.86
N ALA A 118 10.18 33.69 -14.08
CA ALA A 118 10.31 35.07 -14.56
C ALA A 118 9.24 35.41 -15.63
N PRO A 119 8.91 36.70 -15.83
CA PRO A 119 9.31 37.85 -15.00
C PRO A 119 8.62 37.86 -13.61
N ASP A 120 9.02 38.77 -12.72
CA ASP A 120 8.42 39.03 -11.39
C ASP A 120 8.63 37.97 -10.30
N GLY A 121 9.55 37.02 -10.51
CA GLY A 121 9.87 35.98 -9.54
C GLY A 121 8.93 34.76 -9.59
N PRO A 122 9.17 33.79 -8.70
CA PRO A 122 8.56 32.47 -8.80
C PRO A 122 7.08 32.50 -8.42
N LYS A 123 6.21 32.00 -9.31
CA LYS A 123 4.77 31.89 -9.10
C LYS A 123 4.23 30.61 -9.71
N ILE A 124 3.41 29.87 -8.94
CA ILE A 124 2.62 28.76 -9.48
C ILE A 124 1.51 29.35 -10.34
N LEU A 125 1.48 29.02 -11.63
CA LEU A 125 0.49 29.52 -12.58
C LEU A 125 -0.75 28.64 -12.64
N ARG A 126 -0.52 27.33 -12.68
CA ARG A 126 -1.54 26.29 -12.86
C ARG A 126 -0.99 24.94 -12.45
N GLN A 127 -1.87 23.96 -12.44
CA GLN A 127 -1.52 22.56 -12.27
C GLN A 127 -1.78 21.80 -13.56
N GLU A 128 -0.84 20.93 -13.91
CA GLU A 128 -0.99 19.93 -14.95
C GLU A 128 -1.44 18.60 -14.37
N ARG A 129 -2.10 17.80 -15.21
CA ARG A 129 -2.50 16.46 -14.81
C ARG A 129 -1.26 15.61 -14.56
N THR A 130 -1.12 15.14 -13.34
CA THR A 130 -0.07 14.19 -12.93
C THR A 130 -0.69 13.01 -12.20
N GLY A 131 0.12 11.98 -11.99
CA GLY A 131 -0.29 10.77 -11.30
C GLY A 131 0.86 9.78 -11.27
N ARG A 132 0.69 8.72 -10.49
CA ARG A 132 1.63 7.59 -10.49
C ARG A 132 1.08 6.50 -11.39
N LEU A 133 1.90 6.03 -12.30
CA LEU A 133 1.66 4.80 -13.03
C LEU A 133 2.48 3.69 -12.39
N VAL A 134 1.92 2.49 -12.34
CA VAL A 134 2.60 1.28 -11.92
C VAL A 134 2.68 0.31 -13.08
N VAL A 135 3.74 -0.49 -13.09
CA VAL A 135 3.83 -1.68 -13.94
C VAL A 135 3.33 -2.86 -13.12
N ASP A 136 2.32 -3.56 -13.61
CA ASP A 136 1.72 -4.73 -12.98
C ASP A 136 1.72 -5.88 -13.98
N GLY A 137 2.71 -6.77 -13.88
CA GLY A 137 3.03 -7.70 -14.97
C GLY A 137 3.47 -6.95 -16.22
N ASP A 138 2.76 -7.16 -17.33
CA ASP A 138 3.05 -6.54 -18.64
C ASP A 138 2.19 -5.31 -18.93
N VAL A 139 1.36 -4.85 -17.97
CA VAL A 139 0.47 -3.70 -18.15
C VAL A 139 0.86 -2.50 -17.29
N ILE A 140 0.58 -1.30 -17.81
CA ILE A 140 0.76 -0.04 -17.09
C ILE A 140 -0.60 0.46 -16.63
N LEU A 141 -0.76 0.67 -15.32
CA LEU A 141 -2.01 1.06 -14.68
C LEU A 141 -1.81 2.28 -13.77
N ALA A 142 -2.87 3.03 -13.50
CA ALA A 142 -2.82 4.08 -12.48
C ALA A 142 -2.69 3.48 -11.07
N ALA A 143 -1.77 4.03 -10.25
CA ALA A 143 -1.46 3.56 -8.90
C ALA A 143 -2.65 3.65 -7.91
N ASP A 144 -3.60 4.51 -8.22
CA ASP A 144 -4.86 4.81 -7.53
C ASP A 144 -6.08 4.41 -8.38
N GLY A 145 -5.87 3.64 -9.45
CA GLY A 145 -6.92 3.15 -10.32
C GLY A 145 -7.82 2.10 -9.64
N LYS A 146 -8.94 1.80 -10.29
CA LYS A 146 -9.96 0.84 -9.82
C LYS A 146 -9.37 -0.50 -9.40
N THR A 147 -8.55 -1.12 -10.26
CA THR A 147 -7.97 -2.45 -10.04
C THR A 147 -7.12 -2.51 -8.77
N LEU A 148 -6.23 -1.54 -8.55
CA LEU A 148 -5.38 -1.53 -7.35
C LEU A 148 -6.18 -1.23 -6.08
N ASN A 149 -7.17 -0.36 -6.15
CA ASN A 149 -8.05 -0.09 -5.02
C ASN A 149 -8.91 -1.32 -4.65
N GLU A 150 -9.37 -2.08 -5.64
CA GLU A 150 -10.07 -3.35 -5.41
C GLU A 150 -9.14 -4.39 -4.77
N ARG A 151 -7.92 -4.57 -5.28
CA ARG A 151 -6.92 -5.47 -4.65
C ARG A 151 -6.64 -5.08 -3.19
N ARG A 152 -6.47 -3.80 -2.89
CA ARG A 152 -6.30 -3.32 -1.50
C ARG A 152 -7.52 -3.68 -0.64
N LYS A 153 -8.74 -3.45 -1.12
CA LYS A 153 -9.96 -3.79 -0.38
C LYS A 153 -10.05 -5.29 -0.10
N ILE A 154 -9.78 -6.13 -1.09
CA ILE A 154 -9.78 -7.60 -0.94
C ILE A 154 -8.70 -8.02 0.05
N SER A 155 -7.48 -7.50 -0.07
CA SER A 155 -6.38 -7.83 0.84
C SER A 155 -6.66 -7.49 2.31
N TYR A 156 -7.45 -6.45 2.58
CA TYR A 156 -7.76 -6.02 3.96
C TYR A 156 -9.06 -6.61 4.53
N ASN A 157 -10.03 -6.94 3.69
CA ASN A 157 -11.38 -7.31 4.11
C ASN A 157 -11.83 -8.70 3.65
N GLY A 158 -11.08 -9.36 2.78
CA GLY A 158 -11.52 -10.59 2.12
C GLY A 158 -12.59 -10.35 1.06
N VAL A 159 -13.04 -11.46 0.48
CA VAL A 159 -14.11 -11.52 -0.51
C VAL A 159 -15.11 -12.61 -0.13
N ILE A 160 -16.39 -12.34 -0.37
CA ILE A 160 -17.49 -13.30 -0.27
C ILE A 160 -18.17 -13.37 -1.62
N SER A 161 -18.25 -14.55 -2.20
CA SER A 161 -19.06 -14.80 -3.39
C SER A 161 -20.31 -15.57 -2.99
N ILE A 162 -21.47 -15.18 -3.50
CA ILE A 162 -22.73 -15.88 -3.28
C ILE A 162 -23.41 -16.19 -4.61
N ALA A 163 -23.82 -17.43 -4.80
CA ALA A 163 -24.58 -17.89 -5.96
C ALA A 163 -26.02 -18.20 -5.55
N ILE A 164 -26.99 -17.68 -6.29
CA ILE A 164 -28.43 -17.87 -6.05
C ILE A 164 -29.07 -18.37 -7.33
N GLY A 165 -29.74 -19.52 -7.26
CA GLY A 165 -30.58 -20.04 -8.35
C GLY A 165 -31.98 -19.45 -8.31
N LEU A 166 -32.51 -19.08 -9.48
CA LEU A 166 -33.92 -18.70 -9.66
C LEU A 166 -34.61 -19.71 -10.58
N ASP A 167 -35.85 -20.07 -10.22
CA ASP A 167 -36.74 -20.84 -11.08
C ASP A 167 -37.36 -19.97 -12.19
N LYS A 168 -38.07 -20.61 -13.12
CA LYS A 168 -38.82 -19.97 -14.21
C LYS A 168 -39.87 -18.93 -13.77
N ASN A 169 -40.25 -18.93 -12.49
CA ASN A 169 -41.20 -17.98 -11.92
C ASN A 169 -40.48 -16.84 -11.17
N GLY A 170 -39.14 -16.78 -11.23
CA GLY A 170 -38.31 -15.82 -10.52
C GLY A 170 -38.20 -16.09 -9.02
N LYS A 171 -38.61 -17.26 -8.52
CA LYS A 171 -38.48 -17.64 -7.11
C LYS A 171 -37.10 -18.25 -6.87
N ILE A 172 -36.53 -17.99 -5.70
CA ILE A 172 -35.29 -18.66 -5.28
C ILE A 172 -35.50 -20.18 -5.29
N SER A 173 -34.62 -20.86 -6.01
CA SER A 173 -34.60 -22.31 -6.20
C SER A 173 -33.33 -22.88 -5.56
N GLY A 174 -33.50 -23.75 -4.58
CA GLY A 174 -32.40 -24.29 -3.77
C GLY A 174 -31.86 -23.30 -2.74
N GLU A 175 -30.81 -23.71 -2.04
CA GLU A 175 -30.13 -22.88 -1.05
C GLU A 175 -29.03 -22.03 -1.71
N PRO A 176 -28.87 -20.75 -1.31
CA PRO A 176 -27.72 -19.96 -1.73
C PRO A 176 -26.40 -20.63 -1.36
N ILE A 177 -25.44 -20.63 -2.30
CA ILE A 177 -24.11 -21.17 -2.05
C ILE A 177 -23.14 -20.01 -1.87
N LEU A 178 -22.39 -20.01 -0.77
CA LEU A 178 -21.39 -18.99 -0.48
C LEU A 178 -19.97 -19.56 -0.55
N SER A 179 -19.02 -18.71 -0.90
CA SER A 179 -17.60 -19.00 -0.83
C SER A 179 -16.87 -17.80 -0.25
N LEU A 180 -16.12 -18.02 0.83
CA LEU A 180 -15.39 -17.00 1.57
C LEU A 180 -13.89 -17.16 1.32
N HIS A 181 -13.20 -16.05 1.07
CA HIS A 181 -11.75 -16.03 0.97
C HIS A 181 -11.17 -14.84 1.73
N GLY A 182 -10.31 -15.13 2.71
CA GLY A 182 -9.64 -14.11 3.53
C GLY A 182 -10.59 -13.34 4.44
N VAL A 183 -11.74 -13.93 4.79
CA VAL A 183 -12.68 -13.42 5.78
C VAL A 183 -12.47 -14.23 7.07
N PRO A 184 -12.28 -13.58 8.23
CA PRO A 184 -11.90 -14.27 9.47
C PRO A 184 -13.14 -14.88 10.14
N LEU A 185 -13.61 -16.00 9.60
CA LEU A 185 -14.77 -16.77 10.07
C LEU A 185 -14.45 -18.26 10.20
N ASP A 186 -13.17 -18.64 10.32
CA ASP A 186 -12.74 -20.04 10.24
C ASP A 186 -13.42 -20.97 11.27
N GLU A 187 -13.75 -20.45 12.46
CA GLU A 187 -14.42 -21.22 13.53
C GLU A 187 -15.96 -21.14 13.45
N ASP A 188 -16.50 -20.09 12.83
CA ASP A 188 -17.93 -19.77 12.83
C ASP A 188 -18.56 -19.82 11.42
N GLU A 189 -17.86 -20.42 10.45
CA GLU A 189 -18.25 -20.34 9.04
C GLU A 189 -19.65 -20.91 8.82
N GLU A 190 -19.94 -22.10 9.35
CA GLU A 190 -21.24 -22.76 9.18
C GLU A 190 -22.40 -21.93 9.74
N ASP A 191 -22.24 -21.36 10.95
CA ASP A 191 -23.27 -20.54 11.58
C ASP A 191 -23.51 -19.24 10.82
N PHE A 192 -22.45 -18.59 10.35
CA PHE A 192 -22.55 -17.42 9.48
C PHE A 192 -23.29 -17.74 8.18
N LEU A 193 -22.96 -18.86 7.53
CA LEU A 193 -23.62 -19.31 6.30
C LEU A 193 -25.12 -19.53 6.52
N ASN A 194 -25.47 -20.22 7.61
CA ASN A 194 -26.85 -20.47 7.99
C ASN A 194 -27.61 -19.16 8.24
N GLU A 195 -27.05 -18.20 8.97
CA GLU A 195 -27.69 -16.91 9.23
C GLU A 195 -27.94 -16.13 7.93
N VAL A 196 -26.99 -16.14 7.00
CA VAL A 196 -27.14 -15.47 5.71
C VAL A 196 -28.25 -16.12 4.89
N CYS A 197 -28.26 -17.46 4.78
CA CYS A 197 -29.30 -18.20 4.06
C CYS A 197 -30.69 -17.95 4.66
N ASP A 198 -30.81 -18.01 5.98
CA ASP A 198 -32.03 -17.69 6.72
C ASP A 198 -32.52 -16.27 6.45
N SER A 199 -31.60 -15.30 6.51
CA SER A 199 -31.89 -13.90 6.28
C SER A 199 -32.36 -13.63 4.85
N ILE A 200 -31.79 -14.33 3.86
CA ILE A 200 -32.23 -14.27 2.46
C ILE A 200 -33.63 -14.87 2.32
N GLY A 201 -33.86 -16.07 2.86
CA GLY A 201 -35.17 -16.75 2.81
C GLY A 201 -36.29 -15.93 3.46
N LYS A 202 -36.01 -15.31 4.61
CA LYS A 202 -36.96 -14.43 5.32
C LYS A 202 -37.26 -13.15 4.54
N LYS A 203 -36.25 -12.55 3.90
CA LYS A 203 -36.39 -11.28 3.17
C LYS A 203 -37.04 -11.45 1.80
N PHE A 204 -36.85 -12.60 1.16
CA PHE A 204 -37.33 -12.87 -0.20
C PHE A 204 -38.16 -14.17 -0.31
N PRO A 205 -39.34 -14.25 0.35
CA PRO A 205 -40.16 -15.46 0.36
C PRO A 205 -40.94 -15.72 -0.95
N LYS A 206 -40.95 -14.76 -1.88
CA LYS A 206 -41.73 -14.79 -3.14
C LYS A 206 -40.82 -14.57 -4.35
N ALA A 207 -41.42 -14.62 -5.53
CA ALA A 207 -40.75 -14.27 -6.78
C ALA A 207 -40.06 -12.92 -6.68
N VAL A 208 -38.80 -12.91 -7.12
CA VAL A 208 -37.96 -11.73 -7.24
C VAL A 208 -38.47 -10.91 -8.43
N GLY A 209 -38.61 -9.60 -8.23
CA GLY A 209 -38.95 -8.68 -9.31
C GLY A 209 -37.72 -8.29 -10.12
N ASP A 210 -37.19 -7.09 -9.84
CA ASP A 210 -36.00 -6.56 -10.51
C ASP A 210 -34.73 -7.26 -10.01
N ILE A 211 -34.10 -8.05 -10.88
CA ILE A 211 -32.87 -8.82 -10.63
C ILE A 211 -31.71 -7.92 -10.18
N THR A 212 -31.59 -6.71 -10.73
CA THR A 212 -30.52 -5.77 -10.35
C THR A 212 -30.71 -5.29 -8.93
N LYS A 213 -31.95 -4.91 -8.58
CA LYS A 213 -32.29 -4.52 -7.20
C LYS A 213 -32.15 -5.68 -6.23
N PHE A 214 -32.49 -6.89 -6.65
CA PHE A 214 -32.31 -8.09 -5.85
C PHE A 214 -30.84 -8.37 -5.57
N SER A 215 -30.00 -8.41 -6.62
CA SER A 215 -28.55 -8.58 -6.51
C SER A 215 -27.93 -7.55 -5.56
N GLU A 216 -28.32 -6.27 -5.67
CA GLU A 216 -27.85 -5.22 -4.77
C GLU A 216 -28.29 -5.45 -3.33
N ASN A 217 -29.54 -5.85 -3.11
CA ASN A 217 -30.06 -6.14 -1.77
C ASN A 217 -29.37 -7.33 -1.12
N ILE A 218 -29.06 -8.39 -1.87
CA ILE A 218 -28.29 -9.54 -1.41
C ILE A 218 -26.88 -9.09 -1.05
N ARG A 219 -26.22 -8.32 -1.92
CA ARG A 219 -24.88 -7.79 -1.68
C ARG A 219 -24.80 -7.01 -0.36
N LEU A 220 -25.77 -6.12 -0.13
CA LEU A 220 -25.83 -5.31 1.09
C LEU A 220 -26.15 -6.15 2.34
N LEU A 221 -27.04 -7.14 2.22
CA LEU A 221 -27.38 -8.05 3.32
C LEU A 221 -26.15 -8.84 3.75
N VAL A 222 -25.51 -9.56 2.82
CA VAL A 222 -24.31 -10.36 3.10
C VAL A 222 -23.19 -9.49 3.67
N ARG A 223 -22.96 -8.30 3.08
CA ARG A 223 -21.94 -7.37 3.57
C ARG A 223 -22.23 -6.90 4.99
N ARG A 224 -23.49 -6.61 5.32
CA ARG A 224 -23.89 -6.17 6.66
C ARG A 224 -23.71 -7.28 7.68
N THR A 225 -24.21 -8.48 7.41
CA THR A 225 -24.05 -9.65 8.29
C THR A 225 -22.56 -9.92 8.52
N ALA A 226 -21.74 -9.93 7.46
CA ALA A 226 -20.29 -10.11 7.63
C ALA A 226 -19.64 -9.00 8.48
N THR A 227 -20.11 -7.76 8.39
CA THR A 227 -19.65 -6.67 9.25
C THR A 227 -20.08 -6.83 10.70
N GLU A 228 -21.27 -7.35 10.96
CA GLU A 228 -21.77 -7.61 12.32
C GLU A 228 -20.95 -8.72 13.00
N TRP A 229 -20.61 -9.78 12.26
CA TRP A 229 -19.80 -10.89 12.76
C TRP A 229 -18.32 -10.52 12.95
N THR A 230 -17.73 -9.83 11.97
CA THR A 230 -16.25 -9.69 11.90
C THR A 230 -15.74 -8.27 12.11
N GLY A 231 -16.62 -7.27 12.11
CA GLY A 231 -16.25 -5.85 12.01
C GLY A 231 -15.63 -5.46 10.66
N LYS A 232 -15.45 -6.41 9.73
CA LYS A 232 -14.85 -6.19 8.40
C LYS A 232 -15.92 -5.98 7.34
N LYS A 233 -15.53 -5.32 6.24
CA LYS A 233 -16.44 -4.98 5.13
C LYS A 233 -16.00 -5.68 3.84
N PRO A 234 -16.16 -7.02 3.75
CA PRO A 234 -15.69 -7.80 2.62
C PRO A 234 -16.27 -7.32 1.30
N VAL A 235 -15.51 -7.52 0.22
CA VAL A 235 -16.05 -7.34 -1.13
C VAL A 235 -17.04 -8.47 -1.38
N VAL A 236 -18.28 -8.14 -1.74
CA VAL A 236 -19.31 -9.15 -1.99
C VAL A 236 -19.64 -9.20 -3.47
N SER A 237 -19.52 -10.38 -4.06
CA SER A 237 -19.92 -10.69 -5.44
C SER A 237 -21.17 -11.56 -5.41
N VAL A 238 -22.20 -11.18 -6.17
CA VAL A 238 -23.46 -11.91 -6.25
C VAL A 238 -23.62 -12.46 -7.66
N LEU A 239 -23.80 -13.77 -7.78
CA LEU A 239 -24.10 -14.47 -9.02
C LEU A 239 -25.55 -14.96 -8.95
N ILE A 240 -26.34 -14.59 -9.95
CA ILE A 240 -27.72 -15.07 -10.10
C ILE A 240 -27.75 -16.00 -11.32
N VAL A 241 -28.27 -17.20 -11.13
CA VAL A 241 -28.42 -18.20 -12.18
C VAL A 241 -29.90 -18.43 -12.43
N GLU A 242 -30.37 -18.13 -13.63
CA GLU A 242 -31.76 -18.34 -14.05
C GLU A 242 -31.91 -19.67 -14.78
N SER A 243 -33.02 -20.36 -14.53
CA SER A 243 -33.36 -21.66 -15.14
C SER A 243 -34.45 -21.53 -16.19
#